data_AF-A0A974P7N0-F1
#
_entry.id   AF-A0A974P7N0-F1
#
_cell.length_a   1.000
_cell.length_b   1.000
_cell.length_c   1.000
_cell.angle_alpha   90.00
_cell.angle_beta   90.00
_cell.angle_gamma   90.00
#
_symmetry.space_group_name_H-M   'P 1'
#
loop_
_entity.id
_entity.type
_entity.pdbx_description
1 polymer ?
#
loop_
_entity_poly.entity_id
_entity_poly.type
_entity_poly.pdbx_seq_one_letter_code
_entity_poly.pdbx_strand_id
1 'polypeptide(L)'
;MSQVNLSFSIQGDSEGFVTLECPFCNSEFKVNAGEFQNDNKPVFDLFCPYCGLTSEKNNFYTRETIEKIQALVTNYAIEQLNEAFGKMACRINSRNSVIKMDFKPLKAANIKELKDRDTTEEIFSCGCCENHVKVHYCAGVSKVYCPYCGVDI
;
A
#
# COMPACT_ATOMS: atom_id res chain seq x y z
N MET A 1 23.37 0.23 11.68
CA MET A 1 22.67 -0.50 10.61
C MET A 1 22.24 0.53 9.57
N SER A 2 22.50 0.32 8.28
CA SER A 2 22.04 1.23 7.23
C SER A 2 20.52 1.13 7.09
N GLN A 3 19.80 2.24 7.28
CA GLN A 3 18.36 2.30 7.09
C GLN A 3 18.07 2.30 5.58
N VAL A 4 17.25 1.35 5.13
CA VAL A 4 16.80 1.24 3.74
C VAL A 4 15.37 1.74 3.67
N ASN A 5 15.12 2.77 2.87
CA ASN A 5 13.77 3.27 2.60
C ASN A 5 13.35 2.85 1.21
N LEU A 6 12.29 2.03 1.13
CA LEU A 6 11.64 1.66 -0.12
C LEU A 6 10.35 2.47 -0.23
N SER A 7 10.25 3.29 -1.27
CA SER A 7 9.04 4.06 -1.58
C SER A 7 8.41 3.57 -2.87
N PHE A 8 7.08 3.58 -2.90
CA PHE A 8 6.31 3.35 -4.11
C PHE A 8 5.04 4.20 -4.06
N SER A 9 4.45 4.42 -5.23
CA SER A 9 3.21 5.18 -5.35
C SER A 9 2.07 4.27 -5.82
N ILE A 10 0.87 4.59 -5.37
CA ILE A 10 -0.39 4.05 -5.85
C ILE A 10 -1.09 5.20 -6.58
N GLN A 11 -1.48 4.96 -7.82
CA GLN A 11 -2.26 5.95 -8.56
C GLN A 11 -3.72 5.83 -8.12
N GLY A 12 -4.25 6.91 -7.56
CA GLY A 12 -5.68 7.01 -7.27
C GLY A 12 -6.53 7.03 -8.55
N ASP A 13 -7.84 7.01 -8.35
CA ASP A 13 -8.82 7.13 -9.42
C ASP A 13 -8.79 8.53 -10.08
N SER A 14 -9.65 8.77 -11.07
CA SER A 14 -9.67 10.05 -11.81
C SER A 14 -9.96 11.28 -10.91
N GLU A 15 -10.50 11.05 -9.71
CA GLU A 15 -10.84 12.07 -8.72
C GLU A 15 -9.82 12.12 -7.56
N GLY A 16 -8.75 11.31 -7.62
CA GLY A 16 -7.66 11.30 -6.64
C GLY A 16 -7.96 10.48 -5.38
N PHE A 17 -8.91 9.54 -5.45
CA PHE A 17 -9.23 8.63 -4.35
C PHE A 17 -8.49 7.30 -4.47
N VAL A 18 -8.09 6.75 -3.34
CA VAL A 18 -7.41 5.44 -3.24
C VAL A 18 -8.30 4.43 -2.53
N THR A 19 -8.31 3.19 -3.03
CA THR A 19 -9.14 2.12 -2.44
C THR A 19 -8.49 1.52 -1.21
N LEU A 20 -9.32 1.33 -0.18
CA LEU A 20 -9.02 0.65 1.06
C LEU A 20 -10.05 -0.46 1.31
N GLU A 21 -9.63 -1.53 1.98
CA GLU A 21 -10.47 -2.68 2.32
C GLU A 21 -10.58 -2.79 3.85
N CYS A 22 -11.80 -2.88 4.37
CA CYS A 22 -11.97 -3.06 5.82
C CYS A 22 -11.56 -4.48 6.26
N PRO A 23 -10.69 -4.64 7.28
CA PRO A 23 -10.27 -5.95 7.77
C PRO A 23 -11.38 -6.73 8.50
N PHE A 24 -12.48 -6.06 8.88
CA PHE A 24 -13.56 -6.67 9.66
C PHE A 24 -14.74 -7.12 8.81
N CYS A 25 -15.17 -6.29 7.85
CA CYS A 25 -16.35 -6.57 7.02
C CYS A 25 -16.03 -6.74 5.52
N ASN A 26 -14.75 -6.66 5.14
CA ASN A 26 -14.27 -6.83 3.76
C ASN A 26 -14.92 -5.88 2.74
N SER A 27 -15.49 -4.77 3.21
CA SER A 27 -16.09 -3.77 2.35
C SER A 27 -15.00 -2.82 1.85
N GLU A 28 -15.04 -2.53 0.57
CA GLU A 28 -14.15 -1.57 -0.09
C GLU A 28 -14.76 -0.16 -0.03
N PHE A 29 -13.91 0.80 0.29
CA PHE A 29 -14.24 2.23 0.26
C PHE A 29 -13.01 3.00 -0.19
N LYS A 30 -13.20 4.23 -0.66
CA LYS A 30 -12.07 5.06 -1.08
C LYS A 30 -11.95 6.31 -0.24
N VAL A 31 -10.71 6.72 -0.03
CA VAL A 31 -10.34 7.94 0.69
C VAL A 31 -9.53 8.84 -0.20
N ASN A 32 -9.62 10.16 -0.01
CA ASN A 32 -8.83 11.09 -0.80
C ASN A 32 -7.33 10.94 -0.47
N ALA A 33 -6.49 10.78 -1.49
CA ALA A 33 -5.06 10.54 -1.29
C ALA A 33 -4.34 11.71 -0.60
N GLY A 34 -4.75 12.95 -0.90
CA GLY A 34 -4.16 14.16 -0.31
C GLY A 34 -4.52 14.32 1.17
N GLU A 35 -5.75 13.98 1.55
CA GLU A 35 -6.18 13.97 2.95
C GLU A 35 -5.52 12.83 3.74
N PHE A 36 -5.42 11.65 3.13
CA PHE A 36 -4.83 10.47 3.76
C PHE A 36 -3.32 10.64 4.04
N GLN A 37 -2.62 11.41 3.20
CA GLN A 37 -1.18 11.69 3.33
C GLN A 37 -0.89 13.06 3.97
N ASN A 38 -1.88 13.69 4.62
CA ASN A 38 -1.69 15.03 5.15
C ASN A 38 -0.78 15.03 6.39
N ASP A 39 0.46 15.50 6.23
CA ASP A 39 1.44 15.61 7.32
C ASP A 39 1.01 16.57 8.45
N ASN A 40 0.15 17.56 8.16
CA ASN A 40 -0.33 18.51 9.17
C ASN A 40 -1.41 17.90 10.07
N LYS A 41 -2.12 16.87 9.59
CA LYS A 41 -3.15 16.15 10.33
C LYS A 41 -2.91 14.64 10.17
N PRO A 42 -1.86 14.11 10.83
CA PRO A 42 -1.49 12.71 10.64
C PRO A 42 -2.61 11.79 11.11
N VAL A 43 -3.03 10.91 10.21
CA VAL A 43 -4.01 9.88 10.49
C VAL A 43 -3.26 8.62 10.95
N PHE A 44 -3.61 8.14 12.14
CA PHE A 44 -3.04 6.90 12.71
C PHE A 44 -4.06 5.75 12.61
N ASP A 45 -5.30 6.03 13.01
CA ASP A 45 -6.41 5.11 12.96
C ASP A 45 -7.44 5.55 11.92
N LEU A 46 -8.13 4.58 11.34
CA LEU A 46 -9.24 4.77 10.45
C LEU A 46 -10.47 4.05 10.97
N PHE A 47 -11.63 4.61 10.67
CA PHE A 47 -12.93 4.00 10.87
C PHE A 47 -13.44 3.41 9.56
N CYS A 48 -14.07 2.24 9.61
CA CYS A 48 -14.76 1.70 8.45
C CYS A 48 -16.06 2.47 8.21
N PRO A 49 -16.31 3.01 7.00
CA PRO A 49 -17.57 3.70 6.70
C PRO A 49 -18.82 2.84 6.85
N TYR A 50 -18.69 1.53 6.67
CA TYR A 50 -19.84 0.62 6.68
C TYR A 50 -20.11 0.02 8.07
N CYS A 51 -19.08 -0.49 8.76
CA CYS A 51 -19.27 -1.15 10.06
C CYS A 51 -18.95 -0.27 11.27
N GLY A 52 -18.33 0.90 11.08
CA GLY A 52 -17.98 1.84 12.16
C GLY A 52 -16.84 1.38 13.08
N LEU A 53 -16.26 0.20 12.83
CA LEU A 53 -15.11 -0.29 13.60
C LEU A 53 -13.83 0.46 13.24
N THR A 54 -12.96 0.62 14.23
CA THR A 54 -11.68 1.32 14.10
C THR A 54 -10.49 0.37 14.14
N SER A 55 -9.44 0.71 13.40
CA SER A 55 -8.16 0.01 13.41
C SER A 55 -7.06 0.95 12.90
N GLU A 56 -5.81 0.57 13.12
CA GLU A 56 -4.66 1.24 12.50
C GLU A 56 -4.81 1.31 10.98
N LYS A 57 -4.39 2.42 10.38
CA LYS A 57 -4.53 2.68 8.93
C LYS A 57 -3.93 1.58 8.06
N ASN A 58 -2.85 0.95 8.50
CA ASN A 58 -2.13 -0.06 7.73
C ASN A 58 -2.96 -1.35 7.55
N ASN A 59 -3.92 -1.60 8.45
CA ASN A 59 -4.79 -2.77 8.36
C ASN A 59 -5.90 -2.59 7.31
N PHE A 60 -6.05 -1.39 6.76
CA PHE A 60 -7.02 -1.10 5.70
C PHE A 60 -6.42 -1.20 4.29
N TYR A 61 -5.13 -1.50 4.15
CA TYR A 61 -4.54 -1.73 2.84
C TYR A 61 -5.15 -2.97 2.19
N THR A 62 -5.47 -2.84 0.90
CA THR A 62 -5.97 -3.96 0.12
C THR A 62 -4.91 -5.06 0.01
N ARG A 63 -5.35 -6.29 -0.24
CA ARG A 63 -4.45 -7.42 -0.47
C ARG A 63 -3.45 -7.13 -1.59
N GLU A 64 -3.89 -6.48 -2.67
CA GLU A 64 -3.04 -6.13 -3.81
C GLU A 64 -1.91 -5.16 -3.41
N THR A 65 -2.22 -4.18 -2.55
CA THR A 65 -1.20 -3.26 -1.99
C THR A 65 -0.18 -4.02 -1.15
N ILE A 66 -0.61 -4.93 -0.29
CA ILE A 66 0.28 -5.74 0.54
C ILE A 66 1.17 -6.64 -0.32
N GLU A 67 0.62 -7.29 -1.34
CA GLU A 67 1.37 -8.12 -2.29
C GLU A 67 2.45 -7.31 -3.03
N LYS A 68 2.11 -6.08 -3.47
CA LYS A 68 3.09 -5.19 -4.11
C LYS A 68 4.22 -4.80 -3.16
N ILE A 69 3.91 -4.48 -1.90
CA ILE A 69 4.91 -4.18 -0.88
C ILE A 69 5.85 -5.37 -0.70
N GLN A 70 5.30 -6.58 -0.55
CA GLN A 70 6.09 -7.80 -0.40
C GLN A 70 6.98 -8.07 -1.62
N ALA A 71 6.48 -7.87 -2.84
CA ALA A 71 7.25 -8.03 -4.06
C ALA A 71 8.43 -7.04 -4.15
N LEU A 72 8.22 -5.77 -3.79
CA LEU A 72 9.26 -4.75 -3.76
C LEU A 72 10.37 -5.09 -2.76
N VAL A 73 9.99 -5.47 -1.54
CA VAL A 73 10.95 -5.89 -0.50
C VAL A 73 11.72 -7.13 -0.93
N THR A 74 11.05 -8.10 -1.54
CA THR A 74 11.67 -9.33 -2.05
C THR A 74 12.67 -9.03 -3.15
N ASN A 75 12.33 -8.14 -4.10
CA ASN A 75 13.22 -7.75 -5.18
C ASN A 75 14.47 -7.04 -4.68
N TYR A 76 14.31 -6.12 -3.72
CA TYR A 76 15.44 -5.47 -3.07
C TYR A 76 16.38 -6.50 -2.40
N ALA A 77 15.82 -7.47 -1.67
CA ALA A 77 16.63 -8.53 -1.05
C ALA A 77 17.36 -9.38 -2.10
N ILE A 78 16.70 -9.73 -3.19
CA ILE A 78 17.28 -10.48 -4.31
C ILE A 78 18.44 -9.71 -4.95
N GLU A 79 18.30 -8.41 -5.17
CA GLU A 79 19.36 -7.55 -5.71
C GLU A 79 20.59 -7.53 -4.80
N GLN A 80 20.39 -7.33 -3.50
CA GLN A 80 21.49 -7.33 -2.52
C GLN A 80 22.21 -8.69 -2.47
N LEU A 81 21.47 -9.80 -2.53
CA LEU A 81 22.05 -11.15 -2.56
C LEU A 81 22.83 -11.38 -3.86
N ASN A 82 22.25 -11.03 -5.00
CA ASN A 82 22.90 -11.15 -6.31
C ASN A 82 24.20 -10.35 -6.36
N GLU A 83 24.21 -9.13 -5.83
CA GLU A 83 25.40 -8.30 -5.76
C GLU A 83 26.47 -8.91 -4.85
N ALA A 84 26.09 -9.36 -3.65
CA ALA A 84 27.01 -9.94 -2.68
C ALA A 84 27.65 -11.24 -3.19
N PHE A 85 26.82 -12.18 -3.66
CA PHE A 85 27.30 -13.47 -4.17
C PHE A 85 28.01 -13.34 -5.52
N GLY A 86 27.60 -12.40 -6.37
CA GLY A 86 28.32 -12.07 -7.61
C GLY A 86 29.74 -11.57 -7.33
N LYS A 87 29.90 -10.62 -6.39
CA LYS A 87 31.22 -10.14 -5.96
C LYS A 87 32.06 -11.25 -5.33
N MET A 88 31.44 -12.14 -4.55
CA MET A 88 32.12 -13.28 -3.94
C MET A 88 32.63 -14.28 -4.98
N ALA A 89 31.78 -14.66 -5.94
CA ALA A 89 32.14 -15.56 -7.03
C ALA A 89 33.31 -15.00 -7.87
N CYS A 90 33.29 -13.70 -8.18
CA CYS A 90 34.41 -13.03 -8.87
C CYS A 90 35.73 -13.09 -8.08
N ARG A 91 35.70 -12.90 -6.75
CA ARG A 91 36.90 -12.98 -5.90
C ARG A 91 37.43 -14.41 -5.83
N ILE A 92 36.54 -15.39 -5.66
CA ILE A 92 36.89 -16.80 -5.55
C ILE A 92 37.43 -17.33 -6.88
N ASN A 93 36.89 -16.95 -8.03
CA ASN A 93 37.36 -17.39 -9.35
C ASN A 93 38.59 -16.61 -9.89
N SER A 94 39.35 -15.93 -9.04
CA SER A 94 40.51 -15.16 -9.44
C SER A 94 41.68 -16.03 -9.93
N ARG A 95 42.69 -15.41 -10.55
CA ARG A 95 43.73 -16.07 -11.38
C ARG A 95 44.58 -17.13 -10.66
N ASN A 96 44.60 -17.15 -9.32
CA ASN A 96 45.33 -18.12 -8.48
C ASN A 96 44.41 -19.02 -7.63
N SER A 97 43.13 -19.13 -7.99
CA SER A 97 42.16 -19.88 -7.19
C SER A 97 42.27 -21.39 -7.35
N VAL A 98 42.24 -22.10 -6.21
CA VAL A 98 42.21 -23.57 -6.13
C VAL A 98 40.77 -24.10 -6.13
N ILE A 99 39.80 -23.26 -5.77
CA ILE A 99 38.38 -23.59 -5.67
C ILE A 99 37.63 -22.69 -6.65
N LYS A 100 36.75 -23.29 -7.45
CA LYS A 100 35.84 -22.56 -8.36
C LYS A 100 34.46 -22.46 -7.72
N MET A 101 33.85 -21.29 -7.84
CA MET A 101 32.47 -21.04 -7.42
C MET A 101 31.64 -20.67 -8.65
N ASP A 102 30.55 -21.37 -8.89
CA ASP A 102 29.55 -20.96 -9.87
C ASP A 102 28.35 -20.36 -9.15
N PHE A 103 27.91 -19.17 -9.58
CA PHE A 103 26.78 -18.47 -8.99
C PHE A 103 25.78 -18.11 -10.07
N LYS A 104 24.54 -18.57 -9.89
CA LYS A 104 23.41 -18.22 -10.74
C LYS A 104 22.56 -17.14 -10.05
N PRO A 105 22.42 -15.95 -10.65
CA PRO A 105 21.60 -14.89 -10.08
C PRO A 105 20.15 -15.33 -9.89
N LEU A 106 19.57 -14.93 -8.76
CA LEU A 106 18.15 -15.07 -8.46
C LEU A 106 17.34 -14.11 -9.34
N LYS A 107 16.13 -14.53 -9.72
CA LYS A 107 15.22 -13.73 -10.54
C LYS A 107 14.31 -12.88 -9.67
N ALA A 108 14.21 -11.59 -9.97
CA ALA A 108 13.25 -10.70 -9.34
C ALA A 108 11.80 -11.16 -9.61
N ALA A 109 10.93 -10.96 -8.62
CA ALA A 109 9.49 -11.10 -8.74
C ALA A 109 8.91 -10.00 -9.66
N ASN A 110 7.83 -10.33 -10.36
CA ASN A 110 7.12 -9.36 -11.17
C ASN A 110 6.35 -8.37 -10.28
N ILE A 111 6.54 -7.06 -10.51
CA ILE A 111 5.80 -6.01 -9.82
C ILE A 111 4.65 -5.57 -10.73
N LYS A 112 3.42 -5.75 -10.27
CA LYS A 112 2.24 -5.19 -10.94
C LYS A 112 2.07 -3.72 -10.53
N GLU A 113 1.75 -2.88 -11.50
CA GLU A 113 1.31 -1.52 -11.21
C GLU A 113 -0.09 -1.56 -10.58
N LEU A 114 -0.29 -0.75 -9.53
CA LEU A 114 -1.59 -0.60 -8.89
C LEU A 114 -2.17 0.73 -9.35
N LYS A 115 -3.35 0.64 -9.93
CA LYS A 115 -4.14 1.79 -10.36
C LYS A 115 -5.57 1.55 -9.95
N ASP A 116 -6.11 2.51 -9.20
CA ASP A 116 -7.52 2.49 -8.84
C ASP A 116 -8.39 2.75 -10.07
N ARG A 117 -9.55 2.08 -10.08
CA ARG A 117 -10.52 2.16 -11.19
C ARG A 117 -11.62 3.15 -10.84
N ASP A 118 -12.14 3.82 -11.86
CA ASP A 118 -13.39 4.57 -11.73
C ASP A 118 -14.55 3.58 -11.62
N THR A 119 -15.33 3.75 -10.56
CA THR A 119 -16.45 2.88 -10.18
C THR A 119 -17.63 3.75 -9.77
N THR A 120 -18.80 3.14 -9.53
CA THR A 120 -20.07 3.83 -9.27
C THR A 120 -20.21 4.37 -7.85
N GLU A 121 -19.11 4.56 -7.11
CA GLU A 121 -19.16 5.22 -5.81
C GLU A 121 -19.31 6.74 -5.97
N GLU A 122 -19.97 7.37 -5.01
CA GLU A 122 -20.13 8.82 -4.94
C GLU A 122 -19.34 9.39 -3.77
N ILE A 123 -18.97 10.66 -3.87
CA ILE A 123 -18.20 11.38 -2.86
C ILE A 123 -19.16 11.97 -1.82
N PHE A 124 -18.90 11.66 -0.56
CA PHE A 124 -19.59 12.22 0.60
C PHE A 124 -18.59 13.01 1.44
N SER A 125 -19.00 14.17 1.94
CA SER A 125 -18.16 15.04 2.78
C SER A 125 -18.64 15.03 4.23
N CYS A 126 -17.70 14.95 5.17
CA CYS A 126 -18.03 14.98 6.59
C CYS A 126 -18.13 16.41 7.11
N GLY A 127 -19.28 16.80 7.64
CA GLY A 127 -19.48 18.14 8.22
C GLY A 127 -18.66 18.43 9.49
N CYS A 128 -18.09 17.42 10.15
CA CYS A 128 -17.29 17.59 11.37
C CYS A 128 -15.80 17.82 11.10
N CYS A 129 -15.21 17.07 10.17
CA CYS A 129 -13.77 17.12 9.89
C CYS A 129 -13.43 17.63 8.48
N GLU A 130 -14.43 17.91 7.65
CA GLU A 130 -14.32 18.40 6.27
C GLU A 130 -13.61 17.45 5.30
N ASN A 131 -13.31 16.22 5.74
CA ASN A 131 -12.69 15.20 4.90
C ASN A 131 -13.74 14.48 4.04
N HIS A 132 -13.25 13.85 2.96
CA HIS A 132 -14.07 13.22 1.94
C HIS A 132 -13.89 11.70 1.93
N VAL A 133 -14.99 11.00 1.64
CA VAL A 133 -15.01 9.54 1.47
C VAL A 133 -15.82 9.19 0.22
N LYS A 134 -15.36 8.19 -0.53
CA LYS A 134 -16.08 7.63 -1.66
C LYS A 134 -16.64 6.27 -1.30
N VAL A 135 -17.96 6.13 -1.35
CA VAL A 135 -18.70 4.89 -1.02
C VAL A 135 -19.84 4.68 -2.01
N HIS A 136 -20.38 3.47 -2.08
CA HIS A 136 -21.57 3.22 -2.91
C HIS A 136 -22.72 4.13 -2.51
N TYR A 137 -23.38 4.75 -3.50
CA TYR A 137 -24.48 5.70 -3.30
C TYR A 137 -25.51 5.19 -2.29
N CYS A 138 -26.06 3.98 -2.51
CA CYS A 138 -27.08 3.39 -1.66
C CYS A 138 -26.65 3.22 -0.20
N ALA A 139 -25.35 3.00 0.05
CA ALA A 139 -24.82 2.94 1.41
C ALA A 139 -24.71 4.35 2.01
N GLY A 140 -24.16 5.29 1.24
CA GLY A 140 -23.98 6.68 1.65
C GLY A 140 -25.27 7.39 2.05
N VAL A 141 -26.37 7.23 1.29
CA VAL A 141 -27.68 7.81 1.66
C VAL A 141 -28.39 7.08 2.81
N SER A 142 -27.91 5.90 3.22
CA SER A 142 -28.54 5.16 4.33
C SER A 142 -27.94 5.55 5.67
N LYS A 143 -26.69 5.16 5.89
CA LYS A 143 -25.91 5.49 7.09
C LYS A 143 -24.47 5.06 6.85
N VAL A 144 -23.56 6.02 6.75
CA VAL A 144 -22.12 5.76 6.69
C VAL A 144 -21.40 6.57 7.74
N TYR A 145 -20.26 6.06 8.17
CA TYR A 145 -19.38 6.73 9.13
C TYR A 145 -18.22 7.40 8.40
N CYS A 146 -17.77 8.53 8.92
CA CYS A 146 -16.59 9.20 8.44
C CYS A 146 -15.34 8.35 8.75
N PRO A 147 -14.48 8.06 7.76
CA PRO A 147 -13.25 7.29 7.98
C PRO A 147 -12.29 7.90 8.99
N TYR A 148 -12.38 9.21 9.22
CA TYR A 148 -11.39 9.95 10.01
C TYR A 148 -11.87 10.24 11.43
N CYS A 149 -13.15 10.54 11.64
CA CYS A 149 -13.69 10.90 12.95
C CYS A 149 -14.81 9.98 13.45
N GLY A 150 -15.27 9.03 12.65
CA GLY A 150 -16.27 8.04 13.06
C GLY A 150 -17.70 8.57 13.24
N VAL A 151 -17.94 9.86 13.01
CA VAL A 151 -19.31 10.45 13.02
C VAL A 151 -20.08 10.03 11.77
N ASP A 152 -21.40 10.02 11.86
CA ASP A 152 -22.28 9.77 10.72
C ASP A 152 -22.22 10.92 9.69
N ILE A 153 -22.25 10.54 8.40
CA ILE A 153 -22.32 11.43 7.23
C ILE A 153 -23.68 11.26 6.56
#